data_AF-A0A3N2KPJ4-F1
#
_entry.id   AF-A0A3N2KPJ4-F1
#
_cell.length_a   1.000
_cell.length_b   1.000
_cell.length_c   1.000
_cell.angle_alpha   90.00
_cell.angle_beta   90.00
_cell.angle_gamma   90.00
#
_symmetry.space_group_name_H-M   'P 1'
#
loop_
_entity.id
_entity.type
_entity.pdbx_description
1 polymer ?
#
loop_
_entity_poly.entity_id
_entity_poly.type
_entity_poly.pdbx_seq_one_letter_code
_entity_poly.pdbx_strand_id
1 'polypeptide(L)'
;MSDTLRYKTVLWMVWLQPVLIAIAICMIEFSGPGRVWRWNVPFWTLLVGYLLGFFLLPFSRGLEKPSVLKWWLRIDLVITILMFIPAYFTLAGCDVKYSSDKGDYILFSRGGLLSAPHINLGVKSGLFITDLNYFPVGYVGISDYDWDIDSSSGCFELFARYNNENRIFICPTDSILYHANRATINHRIDSRYYDLYPKGIDNMDFVMPDDFSRIVYTDSSDISYYKAYDDWYPSTEIIFSPRYSNISPDSVIIRYKDSKEDRVYPKDSIPHMSPTKVQQFIRQLKGDKR
;
A
#
# COMPACT_ATOMS: atom_id res chain seq x y z
N MET A 1 26.16 43.28 23.14
CA MET A 1 25.59 43.63 21.83
C MET A 1 24.74 42.47 21.34
N SER A 2 23.41 42.58 21.42
CA SER A 2 22.46 41.50 21.10
C SER A 2 21.25 41.97 20.29
N ASP A 3 21.36 43.13 19.62
CA ASP A 3 20.18 43.82 19.09
C ASP A 3 20.14 43.95 17.55
N THR A 4 21.10 43.34 16.84
CA THR A 4 21.03 43.28 15.39
C THR A 4 19.94 42.29 14.95
N LEU A 5 19.13 42.68 13.97
CA LEU A 5 18.09 41.82 13.38
C LEU A 5 18.65 40.45 13.03
N ARG A 6 19.82 40.41 12.41
CA ARG A 6 20.53 39.18 12.02
C ARG A 6 20.87 38.28 13.21
N TYR A 7 21.27 38.83 14.35
CA TYR A 7 21.51 38.05 15.58
C TYR A 7 20.21 37.42 16.09
N LYS A 8 19.12 38.21 16.15
CA LYS A 8 17.80 37.71 16.55
C LYS A 8 17.32 36.59 15.61
N THR A 9 17.46 36.76 14.29
CA THR A 9 17.09 35.73 13.31
C THR A 9 17.86 34.43 13.53
N VAL A 10 19.18 34.50 13.74
CA VAL A 10 19.99 33.30 14.03
C VAL A 10 19.52 32.61 15.31
N LEU A 11 19.24 33.37 16.37
CA LEU A 11 18.74 32.81 17.62
C LEU A 11 17.38 32.12 17.45
N TRP A 12 16.46 32.71 16.67
CA TRP A 12 15.18 32.10 16.34
C TRP A 12 15.35 30.80 15.56
N MET A 13 16.21 30.79 14.53
CA MET A 13 16.45 29.60 13.71
C MET A 13 17.06 28.45 14.52
N VAL A 14 17.94 28.76 15.49
CA VAL A 14 18.55 27.77 16.41
C VAL A 14 17.48 27.05 17.23
N TRP A 15 16.47 27.76 17.73
CA TRP A 15 15.38 27.15 18.49
C TRP A 15 14.31 26.53 17.60
N LEU A 16 14.11 27.06 16.39
CA LEU A 16 13.16 26.54 15.42
C LEU A 16 13.54 25.12 14.98
N GLN A 17 14.82 24.82 14.79
CA GLN A 17 15.29 23.50 14.36
C GLN A 17 14.81 22.33 15.26
N PRO A 18 15.10 22.30 16.58
CA PRO A 18 14.61 21.23 17.44
C PRO A 18 13.08 21.22 17.57
N VAL A 19 12.43 22.40 17.50
CA VAL A 19 10.97 22.51 17.50
C VAL A 19 10.36 21.84 16.26
N LEU A 20 10.92 22.06 15.06
CA LEU A 20 10.47 21.42 13.84
C LEU A 20 10.62 19.89 13.91
N ILE A 21 11.75 19.39 14.43
CA ILE A 21 11.97 17.95 14.61
C ILE A 21 10.91 17.37 15.56
N ALA A 22 10.68 18.01 16.71
CA ALA A 22 9.67 17.56 17.67
C ALA A 22 8.26 17.57 17.06
N ILE A 23 7.89 18.64 16.34
CA ILE A 23 6.59 18.74 15.65
C ILE A 23 6.42 17.61 14.64
N ALA A 24 7.45 17.32 13.83
CA ALA A 24 7.37 16.26 12.84
C ALA A 24 7.20 14.88 13.49
N ILE A 25 7.92 14.59 14.58
CA ILE A 25 7.74 13.35 15.34
C ILE A 25 6.30 13.27 15.87
N CYS A 26 5.77 14.33 16.47
CA CYS A 26 4.38 14.37 16.92
C CYS A 26 3.37 14.15 15.78
N MET A 27 3.62 14.73 14.60
CA MET A 27 2.78 14.52 13.42
C MET A 27 2.77 13.07 12.94
N ILE A 28 3.94 12.42 12.94
CA ILE A 28 4.10 11.02 12.52
C ILE A 28 3.35 10.11 13.51
N GLU A 29 3.58 10.27 14.81
CA GLU A 29 2.93 9.48 15.86
C GLU A 29 1.41 9.68 15.87
N PHE A 30 0.93 10.91 15.69
CA PHE A 30 -0.50 11.23 15.70
C PHE A 30 -1.28 10.63 14.52
N SER A 31 -0.62 10.42 13.37
CA SER A 31 -1.31 9.94 12.16
C SER A 31 -1.75 8.48 12.29
N GLY A 32 -0.97 7.67 13.01
CA GLY A 32 -1.13 6.22 13.05
C GLY A 32 -0.72 5.54 11.72
N PRO A 33 -0.85 4.21 11.63
CA PRO A 33 -0.37 3.46 10.45
C PRO A 33 -1.24 3.64 9.20
N GLY A 34 -2.55 3.84 9.34
CA GLY A 34 -3.50 3.89 8.22
C GLY A 34 -3.82 5.30 7.69
N ARG A 35 -2.99 6.30 8.03
CA ARG A 35 -3.14 7.66 7.50
C ARG A 35 -1.79 8.27 7.19
N VAL A 36 -1.78 9.14 6.19
CA VAL A 36 -0.63 9.97 5.85
C VAL A 36 -1.03 11.43 5.72
N TRP A 37 -0.07 12.32 5.98
CA TRP A 37 -0.26 13.75 5.76
C TRP A 37 -0.21 14.06 4.27
N ARG A 38 -1.14 14.89 3.81
CA ARG A 38 -1.09 15.45 2.46
C ARG A 38 0.11 16.37 2.31
N TRP A 39 0.59 16.49 1.07
CA TRP A 39 1.70 17.36 0.70
C TRP A 39 3.02 17.07 1.41
N ASN A 40 3.18 15.86 1.97
CA ASN A 40 4.41 15.46 2.65
C ASN A 40 4.83 16.42 3.78
N VAL A 41 3.86 16.95 4.54
CA VAL A 41 4.12 17.94 5.62
C VAL A 41 5.18 17.47 6.63
N PRO A 42 5.16 16.24 7.17
CA PRO A 42 6.20 15.76 8.08
C PRO A 42 7.58 15.69 7.41
N PHE A 43 7.63 15.24 6.16
CA PHE A 43 8.87 15.20 5.38
C PHE A 43 9.46 16.60 5.21
N TRP A 44 8.66 17.60 4.79
CA TRP A 44 9.16 18.97 4.64
C TRP A 44 9.58 19.58 5.97
N THR A 45 8.86 19.28 7.05
CA THR A 45 9.17 19.77 8.39
C THR A 45 10.52 19.21 8.86
N LEU A 46 10.77 17.91 8.68
CA LEU A 46 12.06 17.28 8.97
C LEU A 46 13.17 17.81 8.07
N LEU A 47 12.91 17.95 6.76
CA LEU A 47 13.91 18.41 5.80
C LEU A 47 14.35 19.84 6.12
N VAL A 48 13.42 20.75 6.38
CA VAL A 48 13.73 22.13 6.77
C VAL A 48 14.52 22.15 8.07
N GLY A 49 14.09 21.38 9.09
CA GLY A 49 14.83 21.26 10.35
C GLY A 49 16.26 20.77 10.13
N TYR A 50 16.44 19.75 9.29
CA TYR A 50 17.75 19.20 8.98
C TYR A 50 18.64 20.18 8.19
N LEU A 51 18.08 20.90 7.22
CA LEU A 51 18.80 21.93 6.45
C LEU A 51 19.27 23.09 7.35
N LEU A 52 18.48 23.49 8.34
CA LEU A 52 18.89 24.54 9.28
C LEU A 52 20.22 24.18 9.98
N GLY A 53 20.42 22.93 10.36
CA GLY A 53 21.67 22.47 10.99
C GLY A 53 22.93 22.70 10.15
N PHE A 54 22.81 22.66 8.81
CA PHE A 54 23.91 23.00 7.91
C PHE A 54 24.13 24.50 7.75
N PHE A 55 23.05 25.29 7.70
CA PHE A 55 23.12 26.71 7.36
C PHE A 55 23.35 27.63 8.56
N LEU A 56 22.99 27.22 9.77
CA LEU A 56 23.06 28.04 10.97
C LEU A 56 24.48 28.55 11.28
N LEU A 57 25.50 27.67 11.25
CA LEU A 57 26.88 28.08 11.51
C LEU A 57 27.41 29.07 10.45
N PRO A 58 27.32 28.80 9.13
CA PRO A 58 27.67 29.77 8.08
C PRO A 58 26.94 31.11 8.23
N PHE A 59 25.63 31.09 8.46
CA PHE A 59 24.80 32.30 8.54
C PHE A 59 25.15 33.16 9.74
N SER A 60 25.65 32.54 10.81
CA SER A 60 26.06 33.21 12.05
C SER A 60 27.46 33.84 11.98
N ARG A 61 28.23 33.68 10.90
CA ARG A 61 29.62 34.20 10.79
C ARG A 61 29.66 35.72 10.87
N GLY A 62 30.64 36.26 11.58
CA GLY A 62 30.82 37.71 11.78
C GLY A 62 29.89 38.34 12.83
N LEU A 63 29.04 37.56 13.50
CA LEU A 63 28.24 38.03 14.63
C LEU A 63 29.01 37.90 15.95
N GLU A 64 28.94 38.95 16.78
CA GLU A 64 29.28 38.83 18.20
C GLU A 64 28.28 37.91 18.89
N LYS A 65 28.78 36.81 19.45
CA LYS A 65 27.96 35.73 20.02
C LYS A 65 28.53 35.32 21.38
N PRO A 66 27.69 35.01 22.37
CA PRO A 66 28.15 34.42 23.62
C PRO A 66 28.81 33.06 23.36
N SER A 67 29.74 32.65 24.24
CA SER A 67 30.51 31.42 24.10
C SER A 67 29.62 30.18 23.96
N VAL A 68 28.49 30.15 24.67
CA VAL A 68 27.51 29.05 24.60
C VAL A 68 26.94 28.89 23.19
N LEU A 69 26.47 29.98 22.56
CA LEU A 69 25.91 29.94 21.21
C LEU A 69 26.97 29.55 20.17
N LYS A 70 28.23 30.00 20.34
CA LYS A 70 29.34 29.59 19.46
C LYS A 70 29.59 28.09 19.52
N TRP A 71 29.56 27.51 20.72
CA TRP A 71 29.73 26.07 20.93
C TRP A 71 28.55 25.27 20.38
N TRP A 72 27.32 25.71 20.68
CA TRP A 72 26.11 25.07 20.18
C TRP A 72 26.11 24.95 18.65
N LEU A 73 26.38 26.04 17.93
CA LEU A 73 26.41 26.04 16.46
C LEU A 73 27.46 25.09 15.86
N ARG A 74 28.57 24.83 16.56
CA ARG A 74 29.57 23.85 16.11
C ARG A 74 29.12 22.43 16.37
N ILE A 75 28.58 22.16 17.56
CA ILE A 75 28.05 20.85 17.94
C ILE A 75 26.90 20.47 17.02
N ASP A 76 25.95 21.39 16.80
CA ASP A 76 24.79 21.20 15.93
C ASP A 76 25.19 20.82 14.49
N LEU A 77 26.17 21.51 13.90
CA LEU A 77 26.70 21.15 12.58
C LEU A 77 27.32 19.74 12.57
N VAL A 78 28.13 19.40 13.59
CA VAL A 78 28.76 18.08 13.70
C VAL A 78 27.71 16.98 13.83
N ILE A 79 26.71 17.17 14.68
CA ILE A 79 25.58 16.24 14.85
C ILE A 79 24.81 16.11 13.54
N THR A 80 24.50 17.22 12.88
CA THR A 80 23.78 17.22 11.60
C THR A 80 24.52 16.40 10.54
N ILE A 81 25.84 16.57 10.41
CA ILE A 81 26.67 15.76 9.50
C ILE A 81 26.65 14.28 9.90
N LEU A 82 26.85 13.96 11.18
CA LEU A 82 26.86 12.59 11.69
C LEU A 82 25.52 11.88 11.40
N MET A 83 24.42 12.62 11.54
CA MET A 83 23.05 12.11 11.36
C MET A 83 22.61 12.07 9.90
N PHE A 84 23.47 12.35 8.92
CA PHE A 84 23.10 12.37 7.50
C PHE A 84 22.47 11.06 7.01
N ILE A 85 23.10 9.93 7.29
CA ILE A 85 22.59 8.63 6.87
C ILE A 85 21.24 8.33 7.58
N PRO A 86 21.14 8.40 8.93
CA PRO A 86 19.85 8.25 9.61
C PRO A 86 18.74 9.19 9.11
N ALA A 87 19.07 10.48 8.91
CA ALA A 87 18.13 11.49 8.43
C ALA A 87 17.64 11.16 7.02
N TYR A 88 18.53 10.74 6.12
CA TYR A 88 18.16 10.32 4.77
C TYR A 88 17.16 9.15 4.78
N PHE A 89 17.41 8.10 5.57
CA PHE A 89 16.47 6.98 5.70
C PHE A 89 15.14 7.40 6.33
N THR A 90 15.18 8.28 7.34
CA THR A 90 13.97 8.80 7.98
C THR A 90 13.12 9.61 7.01
N LEU A 91 13.75 10.50 6.23
CA LEU A 91 13.09 11.28 5.19
C LEU A 91 12.50 10.38 4.11
N ALA A 92 13.25 9.39 3.63
CA ALA A 92 12.74 8.42 2.66
C ALA A 92 11.51 7.64 3.18
N GLY A 93 11.45 7.34 4.48
CA GLY A 93 10.28 6.70 5.09
C GLY A 93 9.07 7.64 5.30
N CYS A 94 9.31 8.95 5.33
CA CYS A 94 8.26 9.97 5.47
C CYS A 94 7.72 10.46 4.11
N ASP A 95 8.45 10.19 3.02
CA ASP A 95 8.06 10.59 1.67
C ASP A 95 6.90 9.73 1.19
N VAL A 96 5.78 10.39 0.89
CA VAL A 96 4.63 9.79 0.21
C VAL A 96 4.72 10.15 -1.26
N LYS A 97 4.81 9.13 -2.12
CA LYS A 97 4.88 9.31 -3.57
C LYS A 97 3.48 9.14 -4.15
N TYR A 98 2.96 10.21 -4.75
CA TYR A 98 1.66 10.20 -5.41
C TYR A 98 1.82 9.72 -6.86
N SER A 99 1.05 8.69 -7.24
CA SER A 99 1.10 8.12 -8.59
C SER A 99 0.00 8.70 -9.48
N SER A 100 -1.22 8.79 -8.96
CA SER A 100 -2.40 9.22 -9.71
C SER A 100 -3.47 9.75 -8.74
N ASP A 101 -4.22 10.76 -9.15
CA ASP A 101 -5.24 11.43 -8.35
C ASP A 101 -6.55 11.54 -9.14
N LYS A 102 -7.67 11.08 -8.55
CA LYS A 102 -9.02 11.22 -9.11
C LYS A 102 -10.03 11.64 -8.05
N GLY A 103 -10.51 12.88 -8.16
CA GLY A 103 -11.59 13.39 -7.29
C GLY A 103 -11.17 13.37 -5.83
N ASP A 104 -11.86 12.60 -4.99
CA ASP A 104 -11.52 12.43 -3.57
C ASP A 104 -10.52 11.30 -3.29
N TYR A 105 -10.15 10.53 -4.31
CA TYR A 105 -9.29 9.36 -4.17
C TYR A 105 -7.91 9.61 -4.77
N ILE A 106 -6.92 8.92 -4.22
CA ILE A 106 -5.54 9.05 -4.65
C ILE A 106 -4.82 7.71 -4.52
N LEU A 107 -4.03 7.38 -5.53
CA LEU A 107 -3.08 6.28 -5.47
C LEU A 107 -1.72 6.81 -5.06
N PHE A 108 -1.16 6.22 -4.01
CA PHE A 108 0.12 6.63 -3.47
C PHE A 108 0.91 5.42 -2.98
N SER A 109 2.22 5.59 -2.86
CA SER A 109 3.09 4.62 -2.22
C SER A 109 3.81 5.28 -1.05
N ARG A 110 4.00 4.50 0.00
CA ARG A 110 4.76 4.90 1.19
C ARG A 110 5.82 3.84 1.44
N GLY A 111 7.03 4.26 1.77
CA GLY A 111 8.10 3.32 2.05
C GLY A 111 9.41 3.84 1.52
N GLY A 112 10.45 3.69 2.33
CA GLY A 112 11.78 4.08 1.94
C GLY A 112 12.35 3.16 0.86
N LEU A 113 13.63 3.37 0.54
CA LEU A 113 14.38 2.60 -0.46
C LEU A 113 14.34 1.07 -0.24
N LEU A 114 14.12 0.62 1.01
CA LEU A 114 14.15 -0.78 1.41
C LEU A 114 12.76 -1.43 1.51
N SER A 115 11.69 -0.67 1.28
CA SER A 115 10.33 -1.19 1.37
C SER A 115 9.97 -1.95 0.09
N ALA A 116 9.23 -3.05 0.24
CA ALA A 116 8.68 -3.77 -0.91
C ALA A 116 7.76 -2.84 -1.71
N PRO A 117 7.83 -2.89 -3.06
CA PRO A 117 7.01 -2.06 -3.93
C PRO A 117 5.54 -2.38 -3.73
N HIS A 118 4.73 -1.35 -3.52
CA HIS A 118 3.29 -1.45 -3.39
C HIS A 118 2.62 -0.13 -3.71
N ILE A 119 1.31 -0.16 -3.90
CA ILE A 119 0.49 1.02 -4.02
C ILE A 119 -0.72 0.90 -3.10
N ASN A 120 -1.05 2.01 -2.45
CA ASN A 120 -2.22 2.15 -1.60
C ASN A 120 -3.24 3.02 -2.32
N LEU A 121 -4.50 2.62 -2.21
CA LEU A 121 -5.63 3.50 -2.47
C LEU A 121 -5.97 4.23 -1.17
N GLY A 122 -6.09 5.54 -1.24
CA GLY A 122 -6.58 6.34 -0.11
C GLY A 122 -7.62 7.38 -0.49
N VAL A 123 -8.32 7.85 0.53
CA VAL A 123 -9.30 8.94 0.46
C VAL A 123 -8.72 10.19 1.07
N LYS A 124 -8.80 11.29 0.33
CA LYS A 124 -8.40 12.62 0.80
C LYS A 124 -9.46 13.16 1.76
N SER A 125 -9.03 13.57 2.95
CA SER A 125 -9.88 14.26 3.92
C SER A 125 -9.09 15.35 4.64
N GLY A 126 -9.38 16.61 4.28
CA GLY A 126 -8.68 17.76 4.87
C GLY A 126 -7.17 17.69 4.66
N LEU A 127 -6.41 17.60 5.77
CA LEU A 127 -4.94 17.50 5.79
C LEU A 127 -4.41 16.07 5.62
N PHE A 128 -5.30 15.07 5.61
CA PHE A 128 -4.93 13.66 5.64
C PHE A 128 -5.36 12.93 4.38
N ILE A 129 -4.68 11.83 4.11
CA ILE A 129 -5.14 10.73 3.27
C ILE A 129 -5.30 9.53 4.17
N THR A 130 -6.46 8.89 4.12
CA THR A 130 -6.74 7.65 4.86
C THR A 130 -6.60 6.48 3.91
N ASP A 131 -5.79 5.50 4.30
CA ASP A 131 -5.56 4.27 3.55
C ASP A 131 -6.85 3.43 3.54
N LEU A 132 -7.28 3.00 2.36
CA LEU A 132 -8.43 2.11 2.17
C LEU A 132 -7.99 0.70 1.82
N ASN A 133 -7.13 0.56 0.82
CA ASN A 133 -6.71 -0.73 0.29
C ASN A 133 -5.23 -0.71 -0.06
N TYR A 134 -4.60 -1.89 0.00
CA TYR A 134 -3.20 -2.13 -0.28
C TYR A 134 -3.07 -3.10 -1.45
N PHE A 135 -2.21 -2.78 -2.42
CA PHE A 135 -1.97 -3.63 -3.58
C PHE A 135 -0.46 -3.86 -3.77
N PRO A 136 0.00 -5.12 -3.82
CA PRO A 136 1.41 -5.44 -4.02
C PRO A 136 1.79 -5.30 -5.51
N VAL A 137 1.70 -4.08 -6.05
CA VAL A 137 2.04 -3.78 -7.45
C VAL A 137 3.50 -3.31 -7.52
N GLY A 138 4.26 -3.85 -8.48
CA GLY A 138 5.63 -3.44 -8.76
C GLY A 138 5.74 -1.95 -9.09
N TYR A 139 6.93 -1.37 -8.87
CA TYR A 139 7.25 0.06 -8.81
C TYR A 139 7.10 0.87 -10.13
N VAL A 140 6.34 0.40 -11.10
CA VAL A 140 6.23 1.06 -12.42
C VAL A 140 4.97 1.91 -12.47
N GLY A 141 5.11 3.14 -12.96
CA GLY A 141 4.14 4.23 -12.79
C GLY A 141 2.73 3.86 -13.26
N ILE A 142 1.81 3.78 -12.30
CA ILE A 142 0.37 3.65 -12.55
C ILE A 142 -0.14 4.99 -13.08
N SER A 143 -0.78 4.97 -14.24
CA SER A 143 -1.38 6.15 -14.85
C SER A 143 -2.86 6.29 -14.48
N ASP A 144 -3.44 7.44 -14.82
CA ASP A 144 -4.87 7.69 -14.64
C ASP A 144 -5.77 6.74 -15.44
N TYR A 145 -5.23 6.01 -16.42
CA TYR A 145 -5.99 5.05 -17.24
C TYR A 145 -6.03 3.64 -16.65
N ASP A 146 -5.17 3.37 -15.68
CA ASP A 146 -4.96 2.01 -15.14
C ASP A 146 -5.90 1.68 -13.99
N TRP A 147 -6.74 2.62 -13.55
CA TRP A 147 -7.69 2.36 -12.47
C TRP A 147 -8.94 3.22 -12.63
N ASP A 148 -10.04 2.80 -12.00
CA ASP A 148 -11.27 3.58 -11.97
C ASP A 148 -12.03 3.37 -10.65
N ILE A 149 -12.89 4.34 -10.34
CA ILE A 149 -13.79 4.27 -9.20
C ILE A 149 -15.21 4.55 -9.66
N ASP A 150 -16.06 3.56 -9.44
CA ASP A 150 -17.49 3.69 -9.57
C ASP A 150 -18.08 4.01 -8.19
N SER A 151 -18.18 5.31 -7.88
CA SER A 151 -18.73 5.78 -6.61
C SER A 151 -20.21 5.41 -6.44
N SER A 152 -20.93 5.10 -7.53
CA SER A 152 -22.35 4.70 -7.46
C SER A 152 -22.52 3.27 -6.96
N SER A 153 -21.58 2.37 -7.32
CA SER A 153 -21.55 1.00 -6.84
C SER A 153 -20.63 0.77 -5.65
N GLY A 154 -19.80 1.75 -5.27
CA GLY A 154 -18.79 1.60 -4.22
C GLY A 154 -17.65 0.67 -4.63
N CYS A 155 -17.34 0.59 -5.93
CA CYS A 155 -16.39 -0.34 -6.51
C CYS A 155 -15.12 0.39 -7.00
N PHE A 156 -13.96 -0.14 -6.65
CA PHE A 156 -12.68 0.23 -7.24
C PHE A 156 -12.17 -0.89 -8.14
N GLU A 157 -11.61 -0.50 -9.28
CA GLU A 157 -10.95 -1.41 -10.22
C GLU A 157 -9.55 -0.89 -10.53
N LEU A 158 -8.56 -1.76 -10.45
CA LEU A 158 -7.18 -1.49 -10.87
C LEU A 158 -6.76 -2.52 -11.90
N PHE A 159 -6.30 -2.04 -13.04
CA PHE A 159 -5.76 -2.78 -14.17
C PHE A 159 -4.30 -2.37 -14.36
N ALA A 160 -3.37 -3.16 -13.86
CA ALA A 160 -1.95 -2.95 -14.13
C ALA A 160 -1.51 -3.92 -15.23
N ARG A 161 -1.17 -3.38 -16.40
CA ARG A 161 -0.64 -4.14 -17.55
C ARG A 161 0.78 -3.69 -17.83
N TYR A 162 1.75 -4.25 -17.12
CA TYR A 162 3.15 -3.87 -17.27
C TYR A 162 4.06 -5.09 -17.35
N ASN A 163 5.12 -5.01 -18.16
CA ASN A 163 6.13 -6.06 -18.32
C ASN A 163 5.57 -7.47 -18.62
N ASN A 164 4.46 -7.53 -19.36
CA ASN A 164 3.71 -8.75 -19.66
C ASN A 164 3.02 -9.41 -18.45
N GLU A 165 2.92 -8.72 -17.31
CA GLU A 165 2.08 -9.13 -16.20
C GLU A 165 0.75 -8.36 -16.23
N ASN A 166 -0.34 -9.09 -16.42
CA ASN A 166 -1.71 -8.61 -16.33
C ASN A 166 -2.21 -8.82 -14.91
N ARG A 167 -2.37 -7.69 -14.20
CA ARG A 167 -2.91 -7.68 -12.86
C ARG A 167 -4.25 -6.97 -12.81
N ILE A 168 -5.23 -7.60 -12.19
CA ILE A 168 -6.53 -6.99 -11.89
C ILE A 168 -6.80 -7.04 -10.41
N PHE A 169 -7.25 -5.92 -9.85
CA PHE A 169 -7.79 -5.86 -8.50
C PHE A 169 -9.19 -5.26 -8.55
N ILE A 170 -10.16 -5.90 -7.91
CA ILE A 170 -11.50 -5.34 -7.69
C ILE A 170 -11.84 -5.43 -6.22
N CYS A 171 -12.11 -4.29 -5.59
CA CYS A 171 -12.38 -4.22 -4.16
C CYS A 171 -13.39 -3.12 -3.81
N PRO A 172 -14.01 -3.19 -2.62
CA PRO A 172 -14.92 -2.15 -2.16
C PRO A 172 -14.17 -0.85 -1.80
N THR A 173 -14.76 0.28 -2.15
CA THR A 173 -14.47 1.60 -1.56
C THR A 173 -15.49 1.95 -0.46
N ASP A 174 -16.73 1.49 -0.61
CA ASP A 174 -17.80 1.57 0.39
C ASP A 174 -18.45 0.19 0.50
N SER A 175 -18.32 -0.47 1.65
CA SER A 175 -18.81 -1.84 1.84
C SER A 175 -20.34 -1.95 1.73
N ILE A 176 -21.09 -0.92 2.13
CA ILE A 176 -22.55 -0.93 2.10
C ILE A 176 -23.04 -0.83 0.66
N LEU A 177 -22.52 0.13 -0.10
CA LEU A 177 -22.87 0.29 -1.51
C LEU A 177 -22.40 -0.90 -2.35
N TYR A 178 -21.21 -1.42 -2.06
CA TYR A 178 -20.66 -2.59 -2.75
C TYR A 178 -21.54 -3.83 -2.56
N HIS A 179 -21.97 -4.11 -1.32
CA HIS A 179 -22.87 -5.21 -1.04
C HIS A 179 -24.29 -5.00 -1.62
N ALA A 180 -24.79 -3.76 -1.58
CA ALA A 180 -26.08 -3.42 -2.17
C ALA A 180 -26.12 -3.67 -3.69
N ASN A 181 -25.00 -3.44 -4.38
CA ASN A 181 -24.85 -3.61 -5.83
C ASN A 181 -24.24 -4.97 -6.24
N ARG A 182 -24.24 -5.97 -5.34
CA ARG A 182 -23.56 -7.26 -5.53
C ARG A 182 -23.86 -7.98 -6.85
N ALA A 183 -25.08 -7.90 -7.38
CA ALA A 183 -25.43 -8.57 -8.63
C ALA A 183 -24.66 -7.98 -9.82
N THR A 184 -24.60 -6.65 -9.91
CA THR A 184 -23.85 -5.93 -10.95
C THR A 184 -22.36 -6.16 -10.81
N ILE A 185 -21.85 -6.13 -9.57
CA ILE A 185 -20.43 -6.33 -9.28
C ILE A 185 -20.00 -7.76 -9.59
N ASN A 186 -20.77 -8.78 -9.18
CA ASN A 186 -20.49 -10.18 -9.50
C ASN A 186 -20.44 -10.42 -11.01
N HIS A 187 -21.40 -9.85 -11.76
CA HIS A 187 -21.37 -9.91 -13.22
C HIS A 187 -20.11 -9.24 -13.79
N ARG A 188 -19.71 -8.09 -13.24
CA ARG A 188 -18.51 -7.37 -13.67
C ARG A 188 -17.23 -8.17 -13.38
N ILE A 189 -17.10 -8.73 -12.17
CA ILE A 189 -15.98 -9.59 -11.75
C ILE A 189 -15.84 -10.78 -12.70
N ASP A 190 -16.93 -11.53 -12.93
CA ASP A 190 -16.91 -12.69 -13.82
C ASP A 190 -16.60 -12.28 -15.27
N SER A 191 -17.14 -11.14 -15.75
CA SER A 191 -16.81 -10.59 -17.07
C SER A 191 -15.31 -10.31 -17.21
N ARG A 192 -14.69 -9.64 -16.22
CA ARG A 192 -13.24 -9.33 -16.24
C ARG A 192 -12.39 -10.59 -16.22
N TYR A 193 -12.80 -11.59 -15.46
CA TYR A 193 -12.15 -12.89 -15.47
C TYR A 193 -12.19 -13.52 -16.87
N TYR A 194 -13.35 -13.56 -17.52
CA TYR A 194 -13.50 -14.17 -18.84
C TYR A 194 -12.83 -13.38 -19.97
N ASP A 195 -12.67 -12.07 -19.84
CA ASP A 195 -11.95 -11.23 -20.81
C ASP A 195 -10.45 -11.58 -20.89
N LEU A 196 -9.87 -12.14 -19.83
CA LEU A 196 -8.44 -12.42 -19.71
C LEU A 196 -8.08 -13.91 -19.61
N TYR A 197 -8.99 -14.75 -19.13
CA TYR A 197 -8.78 -16.20 -19.09
C TYR A 197 -8.73 -16.79 -20.53
N PRO A 198 -7.83 -17.75 -20.84
CA PRO A 198 -6.74 -18.27 -20.01
C PRO A 198 -5.39 -17.58 -20.26
N LYS A 199 -5.27 -16.74 -21.30
CA LYS A 199 -3.97 -16.28 -21.84
C LYS A 199 -3.41 -15.01 -21.17
N GLY A 200 -4.14 -14.39 -20.25
CA GLY A 200 -3.76 -13.13 -19.60
C GLY A 200 -3.97 -13.13 -18.09
N ILE A 201 -3.82 -14.29 -17.43
CA ILE A 201 -3.88 -14.38 -15.97
C ILE A 201 -2.46 -14.47 -15.43
N ASP A 202 -1.98 -13.37 -14.85
CA ASP A 202 -0.76 -13.37 -14.06
C ASP A 202 -1.10 -13.21 -12.57
N ASN A 203 -1.93 -12.23 -12.25
CA ASN A 203 -2.50 -12.08 -10.91
C ASN A 203 -3.88 -11.43 -10.97
N MET A 204 -4.91 -12.07 -10.42
CA MET A 204 -6.21 -11.43 -10.27
C MET A 204 -6.68 -11.54 -8.83
N ASP A 205 -7.12 -10.43 -8.26
CA ASP A 205 -7.58 -10.37 -6.88
C ASP A 205 -8.96 -9.72 -6.82
N PHE A 206 -9.96 -10.52 -6.46
CA PHE A 206 -11.36 -10.10 -6.42
C PHE A 206 -11.91 -10.23 -5.00
N VAL A 207 -12.42 -9.13 -4.46
CA VAL A 207 -13.21 -9.16 -3.23
C VAL A 207 -14.68 -9.36 -3.60
N MET A 208 -15.28 -10.44 -3.12
CA MET A 208 -16.66 -10.78 -3.43
C MET A 208 -17.64 -9.89 -2.64
N PRO A 209 -18.64 -9.28 -3.30
CA PRO A 209 -19.58 -8.37 -2.63
C PRO A 209 -20.53 -9.07 -1.66
N ASP A 210 -20.74 -10.38 -1.78
CA ASP A 210 -21.70 -11.13 -0.93
C ASP A 210 -21.24 -11.28 0.52
N ASP A 211 -19.96 -11.53 0.74
CA ASP A 211 -19.40 -11.84 2.07
C ASP A 211 -17.99 -11.26 2.29
N PHE A 212 -17.51 -10.41 1.38
CA PHE A 212 -16.16 -9.85 1.38
C PHE A 212 -15.05 -10.90 1.40
N SER A 213 -15.32 -12.15 1.01
CA SER A 213 -14.27 -13.12 0.74
C SER A 213 -13.42 -12.67 -0.44
N ARG A 214 -12.13 -13.00 -0.41
CA ARG A 214 -11.19 -12.63 -1.45
C ARG A 214 -10.81 -13.87 -2.24
N ILE A 215 -10.83 -13.76 -3.57
CA ILE A 215 -10.47 -14.83 -4.49
C ILE A 215 -9.32 -14.33 -5.34
N VAL A 216 -8.18 -14.98 -5.15
CA VAL A 216 -6.93 -14.63 -5.81
C VAL A 216 -6.55 -15.72 -6.79
N TYR A 217 -6.27 -15.35 -8.03
CA TYR A 217 -5.74 -16.23 -9.06
C TYR A 217 -4.26 -15.88 -9.21
N THR A 218 -3.39 -16.84 -8.90
CA THR A 218 -1.96 -16.70 -9.15
C THR A 218 -1.67 -17.54 -10.37
N ASP A 219 -1.38 -16.86 -11.48
CA ASP A 219 -1.27 -17.47 -12.80
C ASP A 219 -2.46 -18.42 -13.15
N SER A 220 -2.27 -19.32 -14.11
CA SER A 220 -3.29 -20.32 -14.47
C SER A 220 -3.23 -21.59 -13.62
N SER A 221 -2.45 -21.64 -12.54
CA SER A 221 -2.16 -22.86 -11.76
C SER A 221 -2.71 -22.84 -10.34
N ASP A 222 -3.05 -21.68 -9.77
CA ASP A 222 -3.58 -21.61 -8.41
C ASP A 222 -4.79 -20.68 -8.28
N ILE A 223 -5.75 -21.11 -7.45
CA ILE A 223 -6.84 -20.28 -6.95
C ILE A 223 -6.82 -20.31 -5.43
N SER A 224 -6.58 -19.16 -4.83
CA SER A 224 -6.54 -18.95 -3.38
C SER A 224 -7.80 -18.23 -2.91
N TYR A 225 -8.54 -18.84 -1.98
CA TYR A 225 -9.71 -18.28 -1.33
C TYR A 225 -9.41 -17.86 0.11
N TYR A 226 -9.74 -16.62 0.45
CA TYR A 226 -9.62 -16.03 1.78
C TYR A 226 -11.01 -15.67 2.28
N LYS A 227 -11.30 -15.94 3.55
CA LYS A 227 -12.47 -15.32 4.20
C LYS A 227 -12.19 -13.82 4.41
N ALA A 228 -13.24 -13.04 4.67
CA ALA A 228 -13.12 -11.60 4.91
C ALA A 228 -12.12 -11.20 6.01
N TYR A 229 -11.83 -12.09 6.97
CA TYR A 229 -10.91 -11.85 8.09
C TYR A 229 -9.58 -12.62 7.96
N ASP A 230 -9.32 -13.28 6.82
CA ASP A 230 -8.05 -13.98 6.58
C ASP A 230 -7.05 -13.02 5.93
N ASP A 231 -6.00 -12.64 6.66
CA ASP A 231 -5.05 -11.64 6.17
C ASP A 231 -3.81 -12.25 5.48
N TRP A 232 -3.33 -13.40 5.98
CA TRP A 232 -1.99 -13.92 5.61
C TRP A 232 -1.99 -15.27 4.88
N TYR A 233 -2.97 -16.12 5.16
CA TYR A 233 -3.04 -17.47 4.63
C TYR A 233 -4.42 -17.77 4.07
N PRO A 234 -4.53 -18.34 2.86
CA PRO A 234 -5.80 -18.70 2.28
C PRO A 234 -6.52 -19.73 3.16
N SER A 235 -7.83 -19.57 3.29
CA SER A 235 -8.71 -20.57 3.90
C SER A 235 -8.75 -21.85 3.07
N THR A 236 -8.67 -21.71 1.75
CA THR A 236 -8.73 -22.82 0.80
C THR A 236 -7.91 -22.49 -0.44
N GLU A 237 -7.10 -23.42 -0.91
CA GLU A 237 -6.32 -23.31 -2.15
C GLU A 237 -6.76 -24.42 -3.10
N ILE A 238 -6.90 -24.09 -4.38
CA ILE A 238 -7.17 -25.02 -5.47
C ILE A 238 -5.98 -24.95 -6.42
N ILE A 239 -5.12 -25.95 -6.35
CA ILE A 239 -3.88 -26.03 -7.10
C ILE A 239 -4.09 -26.97 -8.29
N PHE A 240 -3.99 -26.42 -9.49
CA PHE A 240 -3.99 -27.15 -10.74
C PHE A 240 -2.55 -27.58 -11.02
N SER A 241 -2.24 -28.88 -10.89
CA SER A 241 -0.88 -29.36 -11.10
C SER A 241 -0.36 -28.93 -12.48
N PRO A 242 0.72 -28.14 -12.55
CA PRO A 242 1.41 -27.94 -13.81
C PRO A 242 1.95 -29.29 -14.27
N ARG A 243 2.07 -29.47 -15.58
CA ARG A 243 2.50 -30.72 -16.25
C ARG A 243 3.85 -31.28 -15.75
N TYR A 244 4.59 -30.51 -14.94
CA TYR A 244 5.91 -30.82 -14.39
C TYR A 244 5.92 -30.96 -12.84
N SER A 245 4.77 -31.04 -12.17
CA SER A 245 4.73 -31.23 -10.71
C SER A 245 5.06 -32.69 -10.35
N ASN A 246 6.00 -32.89 -9.42
CA ASN A 246 6.40 -34.21 -8.92
C ASN A 246 5.35 -34.85 -7.98
N ILE A 247 4.24 -34.16 -7.72
CA ILE A 247 3.25 -34.53 -6.70
C ILE A 247 2.14 -35.38 -7.32
N SER A 248 1.63 -35.01 -8.50
CA SER A 248 0.81 -35.83 -9.40
C SER A 248 0.52 -35.04 -10.68
N PRO A 249 1.12 -35.39 -11.83
CA PRO A 249 1.10 -34.54 -13.04
C PRO A 249 -0.27 -34.32 -13.69
N ASP A 250 -1.33 -35.01 -13.21
CA ASP A 250 -2.70 -34.90 -13.72
C ASP A 250 -3.75 -34.87 -12.59
N SER A 251 -3.51 -34.05 -11.58
CA SER A 251 -4.47 -33.81 -10.49
C SER A 251 -4.80 -32.34 -10.28
N VAL A 252 -5.96 -32.12 -9.67
CA VAL A 252 -6.28 -30.88 -8.95
C VAL A 252 -6.23 -31.19 -7.46
N ILE A 253 -5.54 -30.34 -6.71
CA ILE A 253 -5.39 -30.46 -5.27
C ILE A 253 -6.21 -29.36 -4.61
N ILE A 254 -7.08 -29.74 -3.67
CA ILE A 254 -7.76 -28.80 -2.78
C ILE A 254 -7.13 -28.90 -1.40
N ARG A 255 -6.51 -27.81 -0.96
CA ARG A 255 -5.94 -27.66 0.39
C ARG A 255 -6.82 -26.78 1.25
N TYR A 256 -7.03 -27.19 2.49
CA TYR A 256 -7.69 -26.37 3.51
C TYR A 256 -6.68 -26.02 4.59
N LYS A 257 -6.71 -24.77 5.07
CA LYS A 257 -5.80 -24.25 6.09
C LYS A 257 -5.66 -25.16 7.32
N ASP A 258 -6.77 -25.71 7.79
CA ASP A 258 -6.82 -26.51 9.02
C ASP A 258 -6.81 -28.04 8.76
N SER A 259 -6.65 -28.47 7.50
CA SER A 259 -6.60 -29.90 7.15
C SER A 259 -5.18 -30.44 7.21
N LYS A 260 -5.03 -31.65 7.73
CA LYS A 260 -3.76 -32.39 7.69
C LYS A 260 -3.51 -33.08 6.35
N GLU A 261 -4.57 -33.27 5.56
CA GLU A 261 -4.52 -33.99 4.29
C GLU A 261 -5.10 -33.13 3.16
N ASP A 262 -4.39 -33.13 2.04
CA ASP A 262 -4.81 -32.51 0.79
C ASP A 262 -5.83 -33.42 0.09
N ARG A 263 -6.93 -32.84 -0.43
CA ARG A 263 -7.88 -33.60 -1.25
C ARG A 263 -7.42 -33.58 -2.70
N VAL A 264 -7.15 -34.77 -3.24
CA VAL A 264 -6.64 -34.92 -4.61
C VAL A 264 -7.76 -35.44 -5.50
N TYR A 265 -8.00 -34.74 -6.60
CA TYR A 265 -9.00 -35.09 -7.60
C TYR A 265 -8.35 -35.26 -8.98
N PRO A 266 -8.94 -36.05 -9.89
CA PRO A 266 -8.50 -36.10 -11.29
C PRO A 266 -8.57 -34.71 -11.94
N LYS A 267 -7.59 -34.38 -12.79
CA LYS A 267 -7.47 -33.06 -13.43
C LYS A 267 -8.77 -32.52 -14.05
N ASP A 268 -9.50 -33.38 -14.75
CA ASP A 268 -10.69 -32.99 -15.51
C ASP A 268 -11.96 -32.85 -14.64
N SER A 269 -11.88 -33.17 -13.35
CA SER A 269 -13.05 -33.15 -12.46
C SER A 269 -13.40 -31.75 -11.94
N ILE A 270 -12.41 -30.85 -11.86
CA ILE A 270 -12.58 -29.49 -11.37
C ILE A 270 -12.10 -28.55 -12.47
N PRO A 271 -13.01 -27.86 -13.17
CA PRO A 271 -12.61 -26.87 -14.17
C PRO A 271 -12.04 -25.62 -13.52
N HIS A 272 -11.35 -24.80 -14.30
CA HIS A 272 -11.10 -23.42 -13.90
C HIS A 272 -12.44 -22.67 -13.78
N MET A 273 -12.64 -22.05 -12.62
CA MET A 273 -13.90 -21.41 -12.24
C MET A 273 -13.72 -19.90 -12.17
N SER A 274 -14.74 -19.16 -12.62
CA SER A 274 -14.85 -17.72 -12.36
C SER A 274 -15.00 -17.44 -10.86
N PRO A 275 -14.73 -16.22 -10.39
CA PRO A 275 -14.74 -15.90 -8.96
C PRO A 275 -16.07 -16.26 -8.29
N THR A 276 -17.20 -15.94 -8.93
CA THR A 276 -18.53 -16.30 -8.39
C THR A 276 -18.71 -17.82 -8.28
N LYS A 277 -18.23 -18.59 -9.26
CA LYS A 277 -18.28 -20.06 -9.23
C LYS A 277 -17.37 -20.65 -8.15
N VAL A 278 -16.18 -20.10 -7.95
CA VAL A 278 -15.28 -20.52 -6.87
C VAL A 278 -15.95 -20.30 -5.50
N GLN A 279 -16.56 -19.14 -5.29
CA GLN A 279 -17.27 -18.83 -4.04
C GLN A 279 -18.40 -19.85 -3.78
N GLN A 280 -19.20 -20.16 -4.81
CA GLN A 280 -20.28 -21.15 -4.71
C GLN A 280 -19.74 -22.56 -4.44
N PHE A 281 -18.71 -22.98 -5.15
CA PHE A 281 -18.05 -24.28 -4.99
C PHE A 281 -17.55 -24.47 -3.56
N ILE A 282 -16.85 -23.47 -3.00
CA ILE A 282 -16.35 -23.52 -1.62
C ILE A 282 -17.48 -23.54 -0.58
N ARG A 283 -18.58 -22.82 -0.84
CA ARG A 283 -19.77 -22.88 0.03
C ARG A 283 -20.39 -24.29 0.02
N GLN A 284 -20.50 -24.93 -1.13
CA GLN A 284 -21.02 -26.30 -1.27
C GLN A 284 -20.11 -27.32 -0.57
N LEU A 285 -18.80 -27.22 -0.77
CA LEU A 285 -17.81 -28.08 -0.09
C LEU A 285 -17.90 -28.04 1.44
N LYS A 286 -18.32 -26.89 2.00
CA LYS A 286 -18.55 -26.72 3.44
C LYS A 286 -19.94 -27.19 3.87
N GLY A 287 -20.93 -27.12 2.98
CA GLY A 287 -22.32 -27.53 3.20
C GLY A 287 -22.56 -29.04 3.18
N ASP A 288 -21.62 -29.83 2.65
CA ASP A 288 -21.67 -31.31 2.67
C ASP A 288 -21.25 -31.95 4.02
N LYS A 289 -21.18 -31.17 5.10
CA LYS A 289 -21.25 -31.70 6.46
C LYS A 289 -22.72 -31.84 6.88
N ARG A 290 -23.38 -32.90 6.41
CA ARG A 290 -24.56 -33.47 7.08
C ARG A 290 -24.14 -34.66 7.92
#